data_AF-A9GPL2-F1
#
_entry.id   AF-A9GPL2-F1
#
_cell.length_a   1.000
_cell.length_b   1.000
_cell.length_c   1.000
_cell.angle_alpha   90.00
_cell.angle_beta   90.00
_cell.angle_gamma   90.00
#
_symmetry.space_group_name_H-M   'P 1'
#
loop_
_entity.id
_entity.type
_entity.pdbx_description
1 polymer ?
#
loop_
_entity_poly.entity_id
_entity_poly.type
_entity_poly.pdbx_seq_one_letter_code
_entity_poly.pdbx_strand_id
1 'polypeptide(L)'
;MNKIAVLFGGCVALASIAAASPAQAGWTGYVSEEDAPAYCPGPEAATGFACWGDYCDEVALHCNGLPSWSSLDISTRYWTSYFSEEGDSDLGEVVCSDGPSGGSCEAFELGDNVRYCFGGRGSKGIVTGIDCADSYCDEISLECTKPAAGRLTGCSWSGWLSEEEWYVHFGTNRFITAVECSGDYCDNKRFYVCSLVQ
;
A
#
# COMPACT_ATOMS: atom_id res chain seq x y z
N MET A 1 -64.32 -8.98 36.89
CA MET A 1 -63.04 -8.88 37.62
C MET A 1 -61.94 -9.47 36.74
N ASN A 2 -61.03 -8.60 36.25
CA ASN A 2 -59.58 -8.80 36.09
C ASN A 2 -59.07 -9.97 35.22
N LYS A 3 -58.14 -9.83 34.25
CA LYS A 3 -57.25 -8.74 33.82
C LYS A 3 -56.84 -8.98 32.36
N ILE A 4 -56.64 -7.88 31.62
CA ILE A 4 -55.99 -7.80 30.30
C ILE A 4 -54.50 -8.08 30.48
N ALA A 5 -53.92 -8.94 29.62
CA ALA A 5 -52.47 -9.06 29.45
C ALA A 5 -52.08 -8.57 28.06
N VAL A 6 -51.40 -7.43 28.02
CA VAL A 6 -50.79 -6.83 26.82
C VAL A 6 -49.48 -7.55 26.55
N LEU A 7 -49.39 -8.26 25.43
CA LEU A 7 -48.11 -8.77 24.91
C LEU A 7 -47.51 -7.70 24.01
N PHE A 8 -46.43 -7.07 24.47
CA PHE A 8 -45.59 -6.21 23.66
C PHE A 8 -44.89 -7.05 22.58
N GLY A 9 -45.40 -6.99 21.36
CA GLY A 9 -44.70 -7.48 20.17
C GLY A 9 -43.60 -6.49 19.79
N GLY A 10 -42.40 -6.69 20.34
CA GLY A 10 -41.21 -5.95 19.92
C GLY A 10 -40.81 -6.38 18.51
N CYS A 11 -40.73 -5.41 17.59
CA CYS A 11 -40.02 -5.57 16.33
C CYS A 11 -38.57 -5.94 16.63
N VAL A 12 -38.20 -7.20 16.40
CA VAL A 12 -36.80 -7.61 16.32
C VAL A 12 -36.27 -7.02 15.02
N ALA A 13 -35.56 -5.91 15.12
CA ALA A 13 -34.72 -5.44 14.03
C ALA A 13 -33.66 -6.53 13.80
N LEU A 14 -33.77 -7.23 12.67
CA LEU A 14 -32.68 -8.05 12.13
C LEU A 14 -31.55 -7.08 11.81
N ALA A 15 -30.62 -6.92 12.74
CA ALA A 15 -29.32 -6.37 12.41
C ALA A 15 -28.70 -7.34 11.40
N SER A 16 -28.63 -6.90 10.14
CA SER A 16 -27.80 -7.55 9.14
C SER A 16 -26.40 -7.60 9.73
N ILE A 17 -25.98 -8.80 10.18
CA ILE A 17 -24.58 -9.07 10.43
C ILE A 17 -23.95 -8.95 9.05
N ALA A 18 -23.33 -7.81 8.76
CA ALA A 18 -22.36 -7.74 7.69
C ALA A 18 -21.34 -8.83 8.00
N ALA A 19 -21.41 -9.93 7.26
CA ALA A 19 -20.32 -10.87 7.24
C ALA A 19 -19.14 -10.06 6.72
N ALA A 20 -18.24 -9.65 7.60
CA ALA A 20 -16.92 -9.24 7.18
C ALA A 20 -16.43 -10.37 6.27
N SER A 21 -16.17 -10.05 5.00
CA SER A 21 -15.41 -10.95 4.13
C SER A 21 -14.21 -11.42 4.93
N PRO A 22 -13.86 -12.72 4.88
CA PRO A 22 -12.75 -13.21 5.66
C PRO A 22 -11.52 -12.42 5.25
N ALA A 23 -11.09 -11.48 6.10
CA ALA A 23 -9.77 -10.88 6.03
C ALA A 23 -8.81 -12.07 6.15
N GLN A 24 -8.34 -12.52 4.99
CA GLN A 24 -7.45 -13.64 4.87
C GLN A 24 -6.17 -13.17 5.54
N ALA A 25 -5.84 -13.72 6.71
CA ALA A 25 -4.71 -13.27 7.51
C ALA A 25 -3.49 -13.01 6.61
N GLY A 26 -3.10 -11.73 6.48
CA GLY A 26 -2.13 -11.26 5.51
C GLY A 26 -2.62 -10.14 4.60
N TRP A 27 -3.89 -10.10 4.17
CA TRP A 27 -4.42 -9.02 3.32
C TRP A 27 -5.21 -7.97 4.13
N THR A 28 -5.10 -6.71 3.73
CA THR A 28 -6.05 -5.65 4.14
C THR A 28 -7.42 -5.89 3.50
N GLY A 29 -8.43 -5.11 3.90
CA GLY A 29 -9.59 -4.91 3.03
C GLY A 29 -9.16 -4.25 1.72
N TYR A 30 -9.95 -4.46 0.66
CA TYR A 30 -9.89 -3.60 -0.51
C TYR A 30 -10.37 -2.20 -0.13
N VAL A 31 -9.71 -1.21 -0.71
CA VAL A 31 -10.09 0.20 -0.63
C VAL A 31 -10.05 0.82 -2.02
N SER A 32 -10.86 1.84 -2.23
CA SER A 32 -10.87 2.69 -3.42
C SER A 32 -10.83 4.17 -2.97
N GLU A 33 -10.99 5.10 -3.90
CA GLU A 33 -11.07 6.54 -3.59
C GLU A 33 -12.21 6.92 -2.62
N GLU A 34 -13.19 6.03 -2.43
CA GLU A 34 -14.35 6.28 -1.58
C GLU A 34 -14.10 5.95 -0.10
N ASP A 35 -13.15 5.04 0.20
CA ASP A 35 -12.93 4.51 1.54
C ASP A 35 -11.46 4.25 1.92
N ALA A 36 -10.52 4.70 1.08
CA ALA A 36 -9.11 4.79 1.39
C ALA A 36 -8.83 5.67 2.63
N PRO A 37 -7.65 5.51 3.28
CA PRO A 37 -6.54 4.60 2.97
C PRO A 37 -6.60 3.20 3.60
N ALA A 38 -5.88 2.26 2.98
CA ALA A 38 -5.56 0.95 3.56
C ALA A 38 -4.22 1.00 4.32
N TYR A 39 -4.18 0.38 5.50
CA TYR A 39 -2.97 0.27 6.34
C TYR A 39 -2.61 -1.16 6.66
N CYS A 40 -1.31 -1.46 6.67
CA CYS A 40 -0.82 -2.66 7.31
C CYS A 40 -1.01 -2.59 8.83
N PRO A 41 -1.55 -3.66 9.46
CA PRO A 41 -1.82 -3.64 10.88
C PRO A 41 -0.53 -3.72 11.71
N GLY A 42 -0.49 -3.00 12.83
CA GLY A 42 0.59 -3.11 13.82
C GLY A 42 1.99 -2.77 13.25
N PRO A 43 3.04 -3.56 13.55
CA PRO A 43 4.39 -3.35 13.02
C PRO A 43 4.63 -4.11 11.70
N GLU A 44 3.59 -4.31 10.89
CA GLU A 44 3.68 -5.01 9.61
C GLU A 44 3.91 -4.04 8.46
N ALA A 45 4.45 -4.56 7.36
CA ALA A 45 4.71 -3.78 6.16
C ALA A 45 4.33 -4.57 4.90
N ALA A 46 4.10 -3.85 3.81
CA ALA A 46 3.58 -4.42 2.58
C ALA A 46 4.61 -5.35 1.91
N THR A 47 4.13 -6.52 1.51
CA THR A 47 4.85 -7.63 0.87
C THR A 47 4.09 -8.19 -0.35
N GLY A 48 2.99 -7.55 -0.71
CA GLY A 48 2.16 -7.87 -1.86
C GLY A 48 1.10 -6.81 -2.08
N PHE A 49 0.44 -6.90 -3.22
CA PHE A 49 -0.55 -5.95 -3.70
C PHE A 49 -1.62 -6.71 -4.47
N ALA A 50 -2.87 -6.28 -4.35
CA ALA A 50 -3.99 -6.83 -5.10
C ALA A 50 -4.72 -5.71 -5.83
N CYS A 51 -5.16 -6.03 -7.04
CA CYS A 51 -6.00 -5.21 -7.90
C CYS A 51 -7.34 -5.93 -8.07
N TRP A 52 -8.43 -5.19 -7.98
CA TRP A 52 -9.75 -5.69 -8.32
C TRP A 52 -10.55 -4.59 -9.03
N GLY A 53 -11.66 -4.98 -9.65
CA GLY A 53 -12.51 -4.12 -10.46
C GLY A 53 -11.85 -3.63 -11.76
N ASP A 54 -12.54 -2.72 -12.44
CA ASP A 54 -12.05 -2.16 -13.71
C ASP A 54 -10.93 -1.15 -13.41
N TYR A 55 -9.84 -1.17 -14.19
CA TYR A 55 -8.67 -0.29 -14.03
C TYR A 55 -7.97 -0.37 -12.66
N CYS A 56 -8.13 -1.48 -11.94
CA CYS A 56 -7.61 -1.63 -10.58
C CYS A 56 -8.14 -0.53 -9.62
N ASP A 57 -9.45 -0.25 -9.71
CA ASP A 57 -10.17 0.71 -8.85
C ASP A 57 -10.06 0.37 -7.35
N GLU A 58 -10.02 -0.92 -7.05
CA GLU A 58 -10.03 -1.45 -5.69
C GLU A 58 -8.69 -2.13 -5.41
N VAL A 59 -7.97 -1.59 -4.42
CA VAL A 59 -6.61 -2.02 -4.09
C VAL A 59 -6.52 -2.58 -2.68
N ALA A 60 -5.65 -3.57 -2.48
CA ALA A 60 -5.34 -4.09 -1.15
C ALA A 60 -3.85 -4.40 -0.98
N LEU A 61 -3.36 -4.33 0.25
CA LEU A 61 -1.99 -4.67 0.61
C LEU A 61 -1.91 -6.04 1.27
N HIS A 62 -0.92 -6.85 0.89
CA HIS A 62 -0.54 -8.00 1.70
C HIS A 62 0.54 -7.58 2.70
N CYS A 63 0.25 -7.67 3.98
CA CYS A 63 1.09 -7.26 5.08
C CYS A 63 1.76 -8.45 5.76
N ASN A 64 3.03 -8.27 6.14
CA ASN A 64 3.78 -9.22 6.93
C ASN A 64 4.62 -8.50 7.97
N GLY A 65 4.86 -9.17 9.10
CA GLY A 65 5.80 -8.70 10.11
C GLY A 65 7.24 -8.62 9.60
N LEU A 66 7.99 -7.65 10.13
CA LEU A 66 9.43 -7.58 9.93
C LEU A 66 10.14 -8.76 10.62
N PRO A 67 11.39 -9.11 10.20
CA PRO A 67 12.22 -10.03 10.95
C PRO A 67 12.36 -9.62 12.42
N SER A 68 12.46 -10.60 13.33
CA SER A 68 12.39 -10.41 14.79
C SER A 68 13.43 -9.46 15.40
N TRP A 69 14.46 -9.10 14.64
CA TRP A 69 15.55 -8.21 15.04
C TRP A 69 15.35 -6.76 14.58
N SER A 70 14.28 -6.47 13.85
CA SER A 70 13.89 -5.12 13.42
C SER A 70 12.45 -4.82 13.82
N SER A 71 12.13 -3.53 13.82
CA SER A 71 10.77 -3.00 13.94
C SER A 71 10.59 -1.86 12.94
N LEU A 72 9.38 -1.34 12.83
CA LEU A 72 9.13 -0.07 12.14
C LEU A 72 9.41 1.10 13.10
N ASP A 73 10.15 2.09 12.64
CA ASP A 73 10.34 3.38 13.32
C ASP A 73 9.20 4.32 12.93
N ILE A 74 8.10 4.24 13.68
CA ILE A 74 6.86 5.00 13.42
C ILE A 74 7.11 6.52 13.42
N SER A 75 8.17 7.02 14.06
CA SER A 75 8.51 8.45 14.05
C SER A 75 8.97 8.96 12.69
N THR A 76 9.30 8.05 11.78
CA THR A 76 9.74 8.35 10.40
C THR A 76 8.63 8.25 9.37
N ARG A 77 7.40 8.00 9.81
CA ARG A 77 6.25 7.83 8.93
C ARG A 77 5.91 9.11 8.18
N TYR A 78 5.72 9.00 6.88
CA TYR A 78 5.24 10.08 6.04
C TYR A 78 4.45 9.51 4.86
N TRP A 79 3.55 10.32 4.30
CA TRP A 79 2.90 10.04 3.03
C TRP A 79 3.68 10.69 1.91
N THR A 80 3.82 10.00 0.78
CA THR A 80 4.29 10.63 -0.46
C THR A 80 3.26 11.66 -0.93
N SER A 81 3.63 12.53 -1.87
CA SER A 81 2.60 13.17 -2.67
C SER A 81 1.84 12.10 -3.47
N TYR A 82 0.61 12.44 -3.89
CA TYR A 82 -0.08 11.64 -4.89
C TYR A 82 0.72 11.61 -6.20
N PHE A 83 0.51 10.55 -6.97
CA PHE A 83 1.17 10.30 -8.22
C PHE A 83 0.36 9.30 -9.06
N SER A 84 0.47 9.45 -10.38
CA SER A 84 -0.21 8.65 -11.39
C SER A 84 0.61 8.63 -12.67
N GLU A 85 0.23 7.84 -13.66
CA GLU A 85 0.80 7.89 -15.01
C GLU A 85 0.71 9.28 -15.67
N GLU A 86 -0.22 10.14 -15.22
CA GLU A 86 -0.56 11.40 -15.87
C GLU A 86 0.30 12.60 -15.42
N GLY A 87 1.22 12.38 -14.48
CA GLY A 87 1.69 13.48 -13.64
C GLY A 87 2.29 14.70 -14.38
N ASP A 88 1.99 15.88 -13.81
CA ASP A 88 2.44 17.20 -14.23
C ASP A 88 3.83 17.45 -13.63
N SER A 89 4.85 17.62 -14.49
CA SER A 89 6.31 17.53 -14.26
C SER A 89 6.95 18.45 -13.19
N ASP A 90 6.20 19.01 -12.26
CA ASP A 90 6.62 20.12 -11.40
C ASP A 90 7.04 19.72 -9.97
N LEU A 91 7.06 18.43 -9.59
CA LEU A 91 7.60 17.96 -8.30
C LEU A 91 8.79 17.00 -8.47
N GLY A 92 9.98 17.57 -8.68
CA GLY A 92 11.24 16.84 -8.70
C GLY A 92 11.56 16.12 -7.38
N GLU A 93 11.17 14.85 -7.29
CA GLU A 93 11.60 13.91 -6.25
C GLU A 93 13.03 13.42 -6.56
N VAL A 94 13.88 13.30 -5.53
CA VAL A 94 15.30 12.93 -5.70
C VAL A 94 15.45 11.42 -5.94
N VAL A 95 16.12 11.07 -7.03
CA VAL A 95 16.27 9.67 -7.49
C VAL A 95 17.74 9.31 -7.57
N CYS A 96 18.09 8.05 -7.31
CA CYS A 96 19.48 7.59 -7.31
C CYS A 96 19.77 6.71 -8.52
N SER A 97 20.86 7.02 -9.24
CA SER A 97 21.19 6.50 -10.58
C SER A 97 21.48 5.00 -10.66
N ASP A 98 21.81 4.38 -9.53
CA ASP A 98 22.06 2.94 -9.40
C ASP A 98 20.83 2.18 -8.86
N GLY A 99 19.66 2.80 -8.97
CA GLY A 99 18.49 2.43 -8.21
C GLY A 99 18.70 2.57 -6.68
N PRO A 100 17.73 2.10 -5.88
CA PRO A 100 17.74 2.16 -4.41
C PRO A 100 18.92 1.51 -3.68
N SER A 101 19.97 1.05 -4.37
CA SER A 101 21.11 0.34 -3.78
C SER A 101 22.47 1.01 -3.96
N GLY A 102 22.63 2.00 -4.87
CA GLY A 102 23.92 2.65 -5.06
C GLY A 102 24.09 4.03 -4.41
N GLY A 103 25.30 4.56 -4.61
CA GLY A 103 25.92 5.57 -3.73
C GLY A 103 25.78 7.02 -4.20
N SER A 104 25.21 7.30 -5.36
CA SER A 104 25.01 8.64 -5.91
C SER A 104 23.53 8.90 -6.21
N CYS A 105 22.94 9.83 -5.47
CA CYS A 105 21.62 10.39 -5.78
C CYS A 105 21.81 11.68 -6.55
N GLU A 106 21.88 11.56 -7.87
CA GLU A 106 21.88 12.69 -8.79
C GLU A 106 20.41 12.97 -9.09
N ALA A 107 19.94 14.20 -8.84
CA ALA A 107 18.56 14.59 -9.15
C ALA A 107 18.27 14.23 -10.62
N PHE A 108 17.44 13.22 -10.82
CA PHE A 108 17.02 12.76 -12.13
C PHE A 108 15.50 12.85 -12.15
N GLU A 109 14.98 13.49 -13.18
CA GLU A 109 13.55 13.57 -13.50
C GLU A 109 13.05 12.13 -13.70
N LEU A 110 12.52 11.51 -12.64
CA LEU A 110 11.58 10.42 -12.83
C LEU A 110 10.27 11.04 -13.29
N GLY A 111 9.58 10.35 -14.19
CA GLY A 111 8.18 10.66 -14.45
C GLY A 111 7.43 10.65 -13.12
N ASP A 112 6.42 11.50 -13.01
CA ASP A 112 5.55 11.59 -11.85
C ASP A 112 4.64 10.35 -11.68
N ASN A 113 4.98 9.23 -12.31
CA ASN A 113 4.31 7.95 -12.26
C ASN A 113 4.92 6.96 -11.28
N VAL A 114 5.87 7.38 -10.45
CA VAL A 114 6.51 6.50 -9.45
C VAL A 114 6.80 7.24 -8.16
N ARG A 115 6.49 6.61 -7.02
CA ARG A 115 7.00 7.05 -5.72
C ARG A 115 7.74 5.94 -5.01
N TYR A 116 8.84 6.35 -4.42
CA TYR A 116 9.66 5.53 -3.54
C TYR A 116 9.48 5.98 -2.10
N CYS A 117 9.60 5.04 -1.19
CA CYS A 117 9.78 5.32 0.22
C CYS A 117 11.21 5.81 0.52
N PHE A 118 11.59 6.98 0.01
CA PHE A 118 12.80 7.71 0.41
C PHE A 118 12.47 8.96 1.23
N GLY A 119 12.70 8.90 2.54
CA GLY A 119 12.85 10.14 3.32
C GLY A 119 14.18 10.79 2.95
N GLY A 120 14.21 12.11 2.80
CA GLY A 120 15.40 12.88 2.40
C GLY A 120 16.71 12.38 3.02
N ARG A 121 17.68 12.06 2.16
CA ARG A 121 19.07 11.64 2.45
C ARG A 121 19.21 10.49 3.47
N GLY A 122 18.99 9.27 2.99
CA GLY A 122 19.54 8.05 3.59
C GLY A 122 18.55 7.20 4.40
N SER A 123 17.27 7.56 4.44
CA SER A 123 16.24 6.78 5.11
C SER A 123 15.39 6.03 4.10
N LYS A 124 15.74 4.76 3.86
CA LYS A 124 14.97 3.85 3.01
C LYS A 124 13.81 3.28 3.82
N GLY A 125 12.60 3.69 3.46
CA GLY A 125 11.37 3.21 4.05
C GLY A 125 10.82 1.98 3.33
N ILE A 126 9.79 1.43 3.93
CA ILE A 126 8.95 0.36 3.41
C ILE A 126 7.52 0.88 3.38
N VAL A 127 6.74 0.48 2.38
CA VAL A 127 5.31 0.80 2.30
C VAL A 127 4.56 0.15 3.47
N THR A 128 3.83 0.95 4.22
CA THR A 128 2.98 0.53 5.35
C THR A 128 1.51 0.88 5.16
N GLY A 129 1.18 1.62 4.11
CA GLY A 129 -0.17 1.96 3.73
C GLY A 129 -0.23 2.50 2.31
N ILE A 130 -1.43 2.52 1.74
CA ILE A 130 -1.72 3.10 0.45
C ILE A 130 -3.02 3.90 0.56
N ASP A 131 -3.04 5.03 -0.13
CA ASP A 131 -4.20 5.90 -0.27
C ASP A 131 -4.52 6.05 -1.75
N CYS A 132 -5.81 6.04 -2.06
CA CYS A 132 -6.36 6.24 -3.40
C CYS A 132 -7.09 7.57 -3.43
N ALA A 133 -6.93 8.31 -4.51
CA ALA A 133 -7.68 9.53 -4.79
C ALA A 133 -8.10 9.54 -6.26
N ASP A 134 -9.03 10.47 -6.56
CA ASP A 134 -9.67 10.63 -7.87
C ASP A 134 -10.28 9.31 -8.41
N SER A 135 -10.69 9.26 -9.67
CA SER A 135 -11.54 8.18 -10.18
C SER A 135 -10.71 6.93 -10.46
N TYR A 136 -11.19 5.75 -10.05
CA TYR A 136 -10.53 4.46 -10.29
C TYR A 136 -9.17 4.30 -9.60
N CYS A 137 -8.92 5.00 -8.49
CA CYS A 137 -7.62 4.98 -7.80
C CYS A 137 -6.44 5.23 -8.77
N ASP A 138 -6.63 6.22 -9.66
CA ASP A 138 -5.62 6.68 -10.62
C ASP A 138 -4.48 7.43 -9.91
N GLU A 139 -4.82 8.26 -8.93
CA GLU A 139 -3.88 8.96 -8.07
C GLU A 139 -3.62 8.18 -6.78
N ILE A 140 -2.41 7.66 -6.64
CA ILE A 140 -2.02 6.87 -5.46
C ILE A 140 -1.04 7.63 -4.57
N SER A 141 -1.12 7.43 -3.26
CA SER A 141 -0.09 7.88 -2.30
C SER A 141 0.34 6.72 -1.41
N LEU A 142 1.63 6.68 -1.03
CA LEU A 142 2.19 5.61 -0.21
C LEU A 142 2.52 6.14 1.18
N GLU A 143 2.06 5.44 2.21
CA GLU A 143 2.58 5.64 3.56
C GLU A 143 3.90 4.88 3.67
N CYS A 144 4.96 5.61 3.98
CA CYS A 144 6.31 5.08 4.05
C CYS A 144 6.84 5.16 5.47
N THR A 145 7.35 4.04 5.99
CA THR A 145 7.94 3.96 7.33
C THR A 145 9.31 3.27 7.29
N LYS A 146 10.31 3.83 7.99
CA LYS A 146 11.67 3.27 8.04
C LYS A 146 11.76 2.04 8.95
N PRO A 147 12.54 1.00 8.58
CA PRO A 147 12.99 -0.01 9.55
C PRO A 147 13.92 0.61 10.59
N ALA A 148 13.70 0.29 11.87
CA ALA A 148 14.54 0.75 12.97
C ALA A 148 15.95 0.12 12.97
N ALA A 149 16.11 -1.05 12.34
CA ALA A 149 17.37 -1.76 12.22
C ALA A 149 17.52 -2.46 10.86
N GLY A 150 18.77 -2.72 10.47
CA GLY A 150 19.14 -3.40 9.23
C GLY A 150 19.14 -2.52 8.00
N ARG A 151 19.32 -3.16 6.84
CA ARG A 151 19.40 -2.53 5.52
C ARG A 151 18.56 -3.28 4.50
N LEU A 152 17.96 -2.51 3.60
CA LEU A 152 17.26 -3.04 2.43
C LEU A 152 18.30 -3.42 1.35
N THR A 153 18.22 -4.64 0.84
CA THR A 153 19.12 -5.21 -0.17
C THR A 153 18.40 -6.18 -1.11
N GLY A 154 19.09 -6.69 -2.13
CA GLY A 154 18.53 -7.66 -3.08
C GLY A 154 17.28 -7.13 -3.78
N CYS A 155 17.30 -5.85 -4.12
CA CYS A 155 16.11 -5.16 -4.58
C CYS A 155 15.92 -5.29 -6.09
N SER A 156 14.66 -5.38 -6.52
CA SER A 156 14.32 -5.51 -7.94
C SER A 156 12.88 -5.04 -8.19
N TRP A 157 12.64 -4.52 -9.38
CA TRP A 157 11.28 -4.34 -9.88
C TRP A 157 10.60 -5.70 -10.11
N SER A 158 9.31 -5.79 -9.78
CA SER A 158 8.44 -6.87 -10.23
C SER A 158 8.13 -6.74 -11.73
N GLY A 159 7.38 -7.72 -12.27
CA GLY A 159 6.60 -7.48 -13.47
C GLY A 159 5.47 -6.48 -13.20
N TRP A 160 4.82 -6.03 -14.26
CA TRP A 160 3.56 -5.29 -14.18
C TRP A 160 2.45 -6.20 -13.65
N LEU A 161 1.58 -5.61 -12.85
CA LEU A 161 0.34 -6.18 -12.33
C LEU A 161 -0.78 -5.27 -12.82
N SER A 162 -1.79 -5.85 -13.45
CA SER A 162 -3.01 -5.17 -13.87
C SER A 162 -4.25 -5.82 -13.25
N GLU A 163 -5.44 -5.33 -13.55
CA GLU A 163 -6.71 -6.01 -13.22
C GLU A 163 -6.84 -7.40 -13.88
N GLU A 164 -6.08 -7.69 -14.93
CA GLU A 164 -5.96 -9.04 -15.50
C GLU A 164 -5.24 -10.01 -14.55
N GLU A 165 -4.43 -9.46 -13.64
CA GLU A 165 -3.72 -10.17 -12.58
C GLU A 165 -4.18 -9.73 -11.19
N TRP A 166 -5.04 -10.54 -10.57
CA TRP A 166 -5.77 -10.14 -9.35
C TRP A 166 -4.88 -9.78 -8.14
N TYR A 167 -3.68 -10.38 -8.03
CA TYR A 167 -2.73 -10.04 -6.97
C TYR A 167 -1.31 -10.57 -7.22
N VAL A 168 -0.35 -9.98 -6.51
CA VAL A 168 1.01 -10.49 -6.35
C VAL A 168 1.41 -10.54 -4.88
N HIS A 169 2.11 -11.61 -4.49
CA HIS A 169 2.73 -11.73 -3.17
C HIS A 169 4.20 -12.14 -3.35
N PHE A 170 5.12 -11.36 -2.77
CA PHE A 170 6.56 -11.53 -2.97
C PHE A 170 7.21 -12.49 -1.98
N GLY A 171 6.47 -13.02 -1.00
CA GLY A 171 6.98 -13.88 0.05
C GLY A 171 7.34 -13.12 1.33
N THR A 172 7.80 -13.85 2.34
CA THR A 172 8.26 -13.28 3.60
C THR A 172 9.61 -12.58 3.42
N ASN A 173 9.85 -11.50 4.18
CA ASN A 173 11.05 -10.67 4.08
C ASN A 173 11.32 -10.10 2.67
N ARG A 174 10.24 -9.81 1.92
CA ARG A 174 10.25 -9.18 0.60
C ARG A 174 9.26 -8.03 0.60
N PHE A 175 9.76 -6.85 0.93
CA PHE A 175 8.94 -5.70 1.21
C PHE A 175 8.90 -4.71 0.06
N ILE A 176 7.73 -4.14 -0.19
CA ILE A 176 7.51 -3.10 -1.20
C ILE A 176 8.10 -1.79 -0.69
N THR A 177 8.90 -1.13 -1.51
CA THR A 177 9.54 0.16 -1.18
C THR A 177 9.29 1.23 -2.23
N ALA A 178 8.63 0.88 -3.34
CA ALA A 178 8.16 1.82 -4.35
C ALA A 178 7.02 1.18 -5.15
N VAL A 179 6.17 2.04 -5.72
CA VAL A 179 5.14 1.66 -6.69
C VAL A 179 5.29 2.58 -7.89
N GLU A 180 5.15 2.00 -9.07
CA GLU A 180 5.14 2.72 -10.36
C GLU A 180 3.87 2.37 -11.14
N CYS A 181 3.21 3.42 -11.63
CA CYS A 181 2.02 3.41 -12.47
C CYS A 181 2.39 3.42 -13.95
N SER A 182 1.56 2.81 -14.79
CA SER A 182 1.56 2.96 -16.24
C SER A 182 0.20 2.53 -16.79
N GLY A 183 0.02 2.67 -18.10
CA GLY A 183 -1.28 2.45 -18.74
C GLY A 183 -2.30 3.51 -18.32
N ASP A 184 -3.56 3.38 -18.75
CA ASP A 184 -4.57 4.40 -18.46
C ASP A 184 -5.11 4.21 -17.03
N TYR A 185 -5.30 5.28 -16.27
CA TYR A 185 -5.80 5.27 -14.89
C TYR A 185 -4.93 4.46 -13.91
N CYS A 186 -3.62 4.46 -14.12
CA CYS A 186 -2.65 3.66 -13.38
C CYS A 186 -3.06 2.16 -13.33
N ASP A 187 -3.74 1.64 -14.34
CA ASP A 187 -4.23 0.25 -14.36
C ASP A 187 -3.08 -0.77 -14.20
N ASN A 188 -1.90 -0.45 -14.75
CA ASN A 188 -0.69 -1.26 -14.66
C ASN A 188 0.24 -0.74 -13.57
N LYS A 189 0.35 -1.50 -12.47
CA LYS A 189 1.21 -1.18 -11.32
C LYS A 189 2.38 -2.15 -11.23
N ARG A 190 3.60 -1.66 -10.97
CA ARG A 190 4.75 -2.52 -10.61
C ARG A 190 5.42 -2.05 -9.33
N PHE A 191 6.13 -2.97 -8.69
CA PHE A 191 6.60 -2.80 -7.32
C PHE A 191 8.11 -2.96 -7.24
N TYR A 192 8.79 -2.02 -6.60
CA TYR A 192 10.19 -2.19 -6.26
C TYR A 192 10.29 -2.88 -4.90
N VAL A 193 10.87 -4.09 -4.89
CA VAL A 193 10.80 -4.98 -3.73
C VAL A 193 12.20 -5.32 -3.23
N CYS A 194 12.41 -5.16 -1.93
CA CYS A 194 13.68 -5.39 -1.26
C CYS A 194 13.56 -6.46 -0.16
N SER A 195 14.69 -7.09 0.19
CA SER A 195 14.81 -7.87 1.41
C SER A 195 15.45 -7.06 2.53
N LEU A 196 14.98 -7.26 3.77
CA LEU A 196 15.56 -6.64 4.95
C LEU A 196 16.58 -7.60 5.58
N VAL A 197 17.82 -7.16 5.71
CA VAL A 197 18.92 -7.95 6.31
C VAL A 197 19.61 -7.16 7.41
N GLN A 198 20.18 -7.86 8.39
CA GLN A 198 20.98 -7.24 9.45
C GLN A 198 22.19 -6.49 8.87
#